data_AF-A0A535RYB6-F1
#
_entry.id   AF-A0A535RYB6-F1
#
_cell.length_a   1.000
_cell.length_b   1.000
_cell.length_c   1.000
_cell.angle_alpha   90.00
_cell.angle_beta   90.00
_cell.angle_gamma   90.00
#
_symmetry.space_group_name_H-M   'P 1'
#
loop_
_entity.id
_entity.type
_entity.pdbx_description
1 polymer ?
#
loop_
_entity_poly.entity_id
_entity_poly.type
_entity_poly.pdbx_seq_one_letter_code
_entity_poly.pdbx_strand_id
1 'polypeptide(L)'
;MYDTSIHLALDLTPREAFQRGMTRGGVRSHCTIAYDETFRFFSLPTTAKGTAKVEPGRGVKVNHLYYWSEEFRPATIEHTQLPIRYDPFNIGIAHAFVGGHWVQCISEYYLQFKGRSERELLLATAELRKQMRNHDKEVSITGKRLAEFLASAEAHEALLIQRLQDAEAQDVLAQMGGYPGAVPKEQKKRFDGADPAKSPAPQQEQGEKETDVYAGLEIYEEYQ
;
A
#
# COMPACT_ATOMS: atom_id res chain seq x y z
N MET A 1 -0.30 2.94 -23.35
CA MET A 1 0.64 2.70 -24.47
C MET A 1 1.28 4.02 -24.89
N TYR A 2 2.38 4.43 -24.24
CA TYR A 2 3.09 5.70 -24.55
C TYR A 2 4.44 5.47 -25.23
N ASP A 3 5.17 4.43 -24.81
CA ASP A 3 6.51 4.13 -25.29
C ASP A 3 6.57 3.76 -26.79
N THR A 4 5.45 3.31 -27.35
CA THR A 4 5.31 2.91 -28.76
C THR A 4 4.58 3.94 -29.62
N SER A 5 4.05 5.02 -29.04
CA SER A 5 3.39 6.07 -29.82
C SER A 5 4.42 7.00 -30.44
N ILE A 6 4.25 7.31 -31.73
CA ILE A 6 5.14 8.23 -32.46
C ILE A 6 4.90 9.66 -31.96
N HIS A 7 5.99 10.36 -31.63
CA HIS A 7 5.92 11.75 -31.23
C HIS A 7 5.86 12.67 -32.47
N LEU A 8 4.79 13.48 -32.60
CA LEU A 8 4.49 14.29 -33.79
C LEU A 8 5.63 15.23 -34.25
N ALA A 9 6.42 15.79 -33.33
CA ALA A 9 7.49 16.72 -33.71
C ALA A 9 8.84 16.05 -34.02
N LEU A 10 9.00 14.77 -33.65
CA LEU A 10 10.28 14.05 -33.73
C LEU A 10 10.22 12.86 -34.68
N ASP A 11 9.02 12.48 -35.13
CA ASP A 11 8.74 11.29 -35.94
C ASP A 11 9.43 10.02 -35.42
N LEU A 12 9.56 9.94 -34.09
CA LEU A 12 10.22 8.85 -33.38
C LEU A 12 9.37 8.46 -32.19
N THR A 13 9.42 7.18 -31.84
CA THR A 13 8.86 6.71 -30.57
C THR A 13 9.81 7.03 -29.42
N PRO A 14 9.30 7.24 -28.19
CA PRO A 14 10.15 7.39 -26.99
C PRO A 14 11.17 6.25 -26.85
N ARG A 15 10.77 5.01 -27.17
CA ARG A 15 11.65 3.84 -27.18
C ARG A 15 12.83 3.99 -28.14
N GLU A 16 12.57 4.36 -29.39
CA GLU A 16 13.62 4.52 -30.41
C GLU A 16 14.55 5.68 -30.08
N ALA A 17 14.00 6.80 -29.58
CA ALA A 17 14.79 7.93 -29.12
C ALA A 17 15.72 7.53 -27.96
N PHE A 18 15.23 6.76 -26.99
CA PHE A 18 16.03 6.21 -25.89
C PHE A 18 17.15 5.29 -26.40
N GLN A 19 16.82 4.35 -27.29
CA GLN A 19 17.82 3.43 -27.87
C GLN A 19 18.89 4.19 -28.67
N ARG A 20 18.50 5.20 -29.45
CA ARG A 20 19.44 6.08 -30.17
C ARG A 20 20.33 6.88 -29.21
N GLY A 21 19.78 7.33 -28.08
CA GLY A 21 20.55 7.95 -27.01
C GLY A 21 21.56 6.99 -26.40
N MET A 22 21.15 5.75 -26.13
CA MET A 22 22.00 4.72 -25.52
C MET A 22 23.12 4.26 -26.44
N THR A 23 22.88 4.13 -27.76
CA THR A 23 23.95 3.80 -28.72
C THR A 23 24.99 4.91 -28.84
N ARG A 24 24.59 6.18 -28.72
CA ARG A 24 25.50 7.34 -28.77
C ARG A 24 26.25 7.55 -27.45
N GLY A 25 25.56 7.40 -26.32
CA GLY A 25 26.06 7.76 -24.99
C GLY A 25 26.68 6.61 -24.20
N GLY A 26 26.41 5.35 -24.60
CA GLY A 26 26.80 4.15 -23.86
C GLY A 26 26.09 4.02 -22.51
N VAL A 27 26.31 2.88 -21.84
CA VAL A 27 25.74 2.61 -20.51
C VAL A 27 26.61 3.25 -19.42
N ARG A 28 26.01 4.06 -18.54
CA ARG A 28 26.68 4.63 -17.37
C ARG A 28 26.38 3.80 -16.13
N SER A 29 27.08 2.67 -15.98
CA SER A 29 26.87 1.73 -14.87
C SER A 29 26.97 2.36 -13.49
N HIS A 30 27.85 3.35 -13.30
CA HIS A 30 28.01 4.11 -12.06
C HIS A 30 26.82 5.05 -11.74
N CYS A 31 25.94 5.31 -12.71
CA CYS A 31 24.69 6.04 -12.51
C CYS A 31 23.48 5.10 -12.36
N THR A 32 23.68 3.79 -12.48
CA THR A 32 22.60 2.81 -12.34
C THR A 32 22.27 2.64 -10.86
N ILE A 33 21.10 3.14 -10.47
CA ILE A 33 20.54 2.89 -9.14
C ILE A 33 19.68 1.64 -9.24
N ALA A 34 20.06 0.60 -8.51
CA ALA A 34 19.28 -0.63 -8.44
C ALA A 34 17.96 -0.36 -7.73
N TYR A 35 16.89 -1.02 -8.19
CA TYR A 35 15.61 -1.02 -7.48
C TYR A 35 15.67 -2.03 -6.33
N ASP A 36 16.41 -1.68 -5.29
CA ASP A 36 16.60 -2.48 -4.07
C ASP A 36 15.75 -1.96 -2.91
N GLU A 37 15.73 -2.70 -1.80
CA GLU A 37 14.97 -2.30 -0.61
C GLU A 37 15.47 -0.97 -0.03
N THR A 38 16.78 -0.70 -0.12
CA THR A 38 17.35 0.58 0.31
C THR A 38 16.75 1.74 -0.47
N PHE A 39 16.74 1.68 -1.81
CA PHE A 39 16.11 2.67 -2.66
C PHE A 39 14.63 2.83 -2.34
N ARG A 40 13.92 1.70 -2.16
CA ARG A 40 12.51 1.72 -1.72
C ARG A 40 12.34 2.50 -0.43
N PHE A 41 13.11 2.19 0.62
CA PHE A 41 13.02 2.93 1.87
C PHE A 41 13.33 4.41 1.66
N PHE A 42 14.30 4.80 0.82
CA PHE A 42 14.59 6.23 0.57
C PHE A 42 13.46 6.97 -0.14
N SER A 43 12.64 6.26 -0.92
CA SER A 43 11.45 6.84 -1.57
C SER A 43 10.25 6.99 -0.64
N LEU A 44 10.24 6.34 0.53
CA LEU A 44 9.13 6.41 1.47
C LEU A 44 9.09 7.74 2.23
N PRO A 45 7.88 8.26 2.53
CA PRO A 45 7.71 9.45 3.36
C PRO A 45 8.19 9.22 4.79
N THR A 46 8.49 10.33 5.44
CA THR A 46 8.96 10.42 6.83
C THR A 46 8.06 11.37 7.61
N THR A 47 8.14 11.33 8.94
CA THR A 47 7.52 12.34 9.81
C THR A 47 8.12 13.73 9.57
N ALA A 48 7.41 14.78 9.98
CA ALA A 48 7.85 16.18 9.86
C ALA A 48 9.24 16.45 10.48
N LYS A 49 9.65 15.68 11.49
CA LYS A 49 10.97 15.79 12.14
C LYS A 49 12.04 14.92 11.49
N GLY A 50 11.71 14.05 10.55
CA GLY A 50 12.65 13.05 10.01
C GLY A 50 12.90 11.85 10.94
N THR A 51 12.58 11.99 12.22
CA THR A 51 12.92 11.06 13.30
C THR A 51 11.77 10.93 14.29
N ALA A 52 11.78 9.85 15.05
CA ALA A 52 10.82 9.63 16.12
C ALA A 52 11.46 8.92 17.32
N LYS A 53 10.98 9.26 18.51
CA LYS A 53 11.50 8.76 19.79
C LYS A 53 10.94 7.36 20.06
N VAL A 54 11.80 6.46 20.52
CA VAL A 54 11.38 5.17 21.05
C VAL A 54 10.86 5.35 22.48
N GLU A 55 9.58 5.07 22.69
CA GLU A 55 8.94 4.95 24.00
C GLU A 55 9.07 3.50 24.51
N PRO A 56 9.60 3.28 25.73
CA PRO A 56 9.78 1.94 26.28
C PRO A 56 8.42 1.23 26.40
N GLY A 57 8.36 -0.01 25.94
CA GLY A 57 7.15 -0.84 25.97
C GLY A 57 6.03 -0.48 24.99
N ARG A 58 6.17 0.59 24.19
CA ARG A 58 5.19 0.98 23.15
C ARG A 58 5.80 1.08 21.75
N GLY A 59 7.08 1.44 21.66
CA GLY A 59 7.79 1.65 20.40
C GLY A 59 7.72 3.09 19.94
N VAL A 60 7.44 3.32 18.65
CA VAL A 60 7.59 4.64 18.02
C VAL A 60 6.25 5.19 17.55
N LYS A 61 6.03 6.49 17.75
CA LYS A 61 4.76 7.15 17.38
C LYS A 61 4.84 7.86 16.02
N VAL A 62 3.94 7.52 15.10
CA VAL A 62 3.75 8.16 13.77
C VAL A 62 2.26 8.31 13.48
N ASN A 63 1.82 9.49 13.02
CA ASN A 63 0.43 9.75 12.59
C ASN A 63 -0.67 9.22 13.56
N HIS A 64 -0.48 9.43 14.88
CA HIS A 64 -1.38 8.95 15.97
C HIS A 64 -1.31 7.46 16.31
N LEU A 65 -0.47 6.68 15.62
CA LEU A 65 -0.28 5.25 15.80
C LEU A 65 1.06 4.96 16.47
N TYR A 66 1.11 3.95 17.32
CA TYR A 66 2.35 3.37 17.83
C TYR A 66 2.73 2.17 16.99
N TYR A 67 4.02 2.05 16.70
CA TYR A 67 4.62 0.96 15.95
C TYR A 67 5.66 0.25 16.81
N TRP A 68 5.58 -1.08 16.85
CA TRP A 68 6.45 -1.93 17.64
C TRP A 68 7.31 -2.82 16.74
N SER A 69 8.52 -3.12 17.21
CA SER A 69 9.40 -4.15 16.68
C SER A 69 10.23 -4.74 17.82
N GLU A 70 10.65 -6.00 17.69
CA GLU A 70 11.49 -6.68 18.71
C GLU A 70 12.86 -6.01 18.87
N GLU A 71 13.35 -5.34 17.82
CA GLU A 71 14.61 -4.56 17.85
C GLU A 71 14.55 -3.35 18.79
N PHE A 72 13.37 -2.95 19.28
CA PHE A 72 13.23 -1.88 20.28
C PHE A 72 13.34 -2.38 21.72
N ARG A 73 13.43 -3.69 21.94
CA ARG A 73 13.53 -4.31 23.27
C ARG A 73 14.80 -3.97 24.05
N PRO A 74 16.02 -3.85 23.47
CA PRO A 74 17.20 -3.61 24.27
C PRO A 74 17.25 -2.16 24.79
N ALA A 75 17.65 -2.00 26.05
CA ALA A 75 17.72 -0.71 26.74
C ALA A 75 18.61 0.35 26.05
N THR A 76 19.56 -0.09 25.21
CA THR A 76 20.41 0.80 24.41
C THR A 76 19.60 1.67 23.43
N ILE A 77 18.47 1.17 22.95
CA ILE A 77 17.65 1.82 21.92
C ILE A 77 16.50 2.63 22.54
N GLU A 78 16.10 2.28 23.76
CA GLU A 78 15.07 3.02 24.50
C GLU A 78 15.41 4.52 24.58
N HIS A 79 14.39 5.37 24.45
CA HIS A 79 14.49 6.83 24.45
C HIS A 79 15.34 7.47 23.34
N THR A 80 15.88 6.69 22.42
CA THR A 80 16.66 7.19 21.29
C THR A 80 15.76 7.73 20.18
N GLN A 81 16.22 8.73 19.44
CA GLN A 81 15.57 9.22 18.22
C GLN A 81 16.05 8.40 17.03
N LEU A 82 15.14 7.75 16.34
CA LEU A 82 15.44 6.92 15.18
C LEU A 82 14.84 7.52 13.91
N PRO A 83 15.53 7.47 12.76
CA PRO A 83 14.91 7.73 11.47
C PRO A 83 13.78 6.74 11.23
N ILE A 84 12.62 7.25 10.84
CA ILE A 84 11.44 6.43 10.57
C ILE A 84 10.82 6.80 9.25
N ARG A 85 10.37 5.80 8.51
CA ARG A 85 9.65 5.94 7.26
C ARG A 85 8.43 5.04 7.28
N TYR A 86 7.36 5.43 6.61
CA TYR A 86 6.13 4.65 6.58
C TYR A 86 5.62 4.53 5.15
N ASP A 87 4.77 3.54 4.91
CA ASP A 87 4.12 3.37 3.61
C ASP A 87 2.82 4.18 3.58
N PRO A 88 2.69 5.19 2.70
CA PRO A 88 1.48 6.01 2.61
C PRO A 88 0.28 5.22 2.07
N PHE A 89 0.49 4.06 1.44
CA PHE A 89 -0.58 3.18 0.98
C PHE A 89 -0.86 2.02 1.96
N ASN A 90 -0.03 1.86 2.99
CA ASN A 90 -0.20 0.86 4.03
C ASN A 90 0.31 1.37 5.38
N ILE A 91 -0.52 2.16 6.06
CA ILE A 91 -0.19 2.71 7.38
C ILE A 91 -0.09 1.65 8.48
N GLY A 92 -0.43 0.38 8.21
CA GLY A 92 -0.21 -0.72 9.16
C GLY A 92 1.27 -1.01 9.40
N ILE A 93 2.16 -0.58 8.51
CA ILE A 93 3.58 -0.91 8.53
C ILE A 93 4.41 0.37 8.48
N ALA A 94 5.45 0.40 9.31
CA ALA A 94 6.51 1.41 9.25
C ALA A 94 7.88 0.72 9.22
N HIS A 95 8.89 1.47 8.84
CA HIS A 95 10.29 1.04 8.80
C HIS A 95 11.12 2.01 9.63
N ALA A 96 11.77 1.51 10.68
CA ALA A 96 12.68 2.27 11.52
C ALA A 96 14.12 1.88 11.23
N PHE A 97 15.04 2.84 11.25
CA PHE A 97 16.45 2.56 11.07
C PHE A 97 17.13 2.31 12.42
N VAL A 98 17.55 1.07 12.66
CA VAL A 98 18.15 0.61 13.92
C VAL A 98 19.47 -0.09 13.60
N GLY A 99 20.54 0.24 14.32
CA GLY A 99 21.79 -0.53 14.24
C GLY A 99 22.37 -0.68 12.83
N GLY A 100 22.16 0.30 11.94
CA GLY A 100 22.69 0.29 10.57
C GLY A 100 21.79 -0.37 9.51
N HIS A 101 20.59 -0.84 9.86
CA HIS A 101 19.67 -1.47 8.92
C HIS A 101 18.22 -1.02 9.14
N TRP A 102 17.37 -1.22 8.14
CA TRP A 102 15.94 -0.92 8.22
C TRP A 102 15.19 -2.11 8.81
N VAL A 103 14.44 -1.83 9.86
CA VAL A 103 13.64 -2.80 10.60
C VAL A 103 12.17 -2.52 10.36
N GLN A 104 11.40 -3.57 10.04
CA GLN A 104 9.95 -3.46 9.93
C GLN A 104 9.31 -3.34 11.31
N CYS A 105 8.39 -2.40 11.45
CA CYS A 105 7.59 -2.15 12.63
C CYS A 105 6.11 -2.30 12.30
N ILE A 106 5.37 -2.92 13.21
CA ILE A 106 3.94 -3.22 13.05
C ILE A 106 3.14 -2.28 13.95
N SER A 107 2.04 -1.72 13.43
CA SER A 107 1.18 -0.85 14.24
C SER A 107 0.41 -1.62 15.33
N GLU A 108 0.09 -0.95 16.43
CA GLU A 108 -0.66 -1.52 17.57
C GLU A 108 -2.00 -2.16 17.17
N TYR A 109 -2.71 -1.56 16.20
CA TYR A 109 -3.99 -2.04 15.67
C TYR A 109 -3.85 -2.49 14.21
N TYR A 110 -2.86 -3.35 13.95
CA TYR A 110 -2.49 -3.77 12.59
C TYR A 110 -3.65 -4.27 11.74
N LEU A 111 -4.57 -5.06 12.32
CA LEU A 111 -5.69 -5.65 11.57
C LEU A 111 -6.61 -4.59 10.95
N GLN A 112 -6.81 -3.46 11.62
CA GLN A 112 -7.66 -2.37 11.15
C GLN A 112 -6.93 -1.46 10.15
N PHE A 113 -5.61 -1.30 10.32
CA PHE A 113 -4.78 -0.36 9.55
C PHE A 113 -4.03 -0.98 8.37
N LYS A 114 -3.98 -2.31 8.27
CA LYS A 114 -3.34 -3.01 7.16
C LYS A 114 -4.03 -2.64 5.83
N GLY A 115 -3.23 -2.18 4.87
CA GLY A 115 -3.69 -1.80 3.53
C GLY A 115 -4.54 -0.53 3.51
N ARG A 116 -4.53 0.25 4.59
CA ARG A 116 -5.16 1.57 4.64
C ARG A 116 -4.18 2.63 4.18
N SER A 117 -4.68 3.63 3.45
CA SER A 117 -3.87 4.76 3.03
C SER A 117 -3.74 5.83 4.13
N GLU A 118 -2.69 6.63 4.05
CA GLU A 118 -2.50 7.82 4.89
C GLU A 118 -3.64 8.80 4.70
N ARG A 119 -4.12 8.94 3.46
CA ARG A 119 -5.23 9.84 3.12
C ARG A 119 -6.53 9.40 3.79
N GLU A 120 -6.83 8.10 3.80
CA GLU A 120 -7.96 7.54 4.55
C GLU A 120 -7.86 7.86 6.06
N LEU A 121 -6.66 7.72 6.64
CA LEU A 121 -6.42 8.07 8.04
C LEU A 121 -6.66 9.56 8.31
N LEU A 122 -6.18 10.45 7.45
CA LEU A 122 -6.38 11.89 7.60
C LEU A 122 -7.87 12.25 7.55
N LEU A 123 -8.62 11.70 6.60
CA LEU A 123 -10.07 11.88 6.52
C LEU A 123 -10.77 11.37 7.79
N ALA A 124 -10.39 10.19 8.26
CA ALA A 124 -10.95 9.62 9.49
C ALA A 124 -10.65 10.50 10.72
N THR A 125 -9.44 11.04 10.83
CA THR A 125 -9.10 11.97 11.91
C THR A 125 -9.90 13.27 11.83
N ALA A 126 -10.15 13.80 10.63
CA ALA A 126 -10.91 15.02 10.42
C ALA A 126 -12.39 14.84 10.81
N GLU A 127 -12.99 13.71 10.44
CA GLU A 127 -14.37 13.37 10.81
C GLU A 127 -14.51 13.15 12.32
N LEU A 128 -13.59 12.39 12.94
CA LEU A 128 -13.60 12.23 14.40
C LEU A 128 -13.48 13.58 15.12
N ARG A 129 -12.63 14.50 14.63
CA ARG A 129 -12.54 15.86 15.17
C ARG A 129 -13.86 16.61 15.05
N LYS A 130 -14.54 16.51 13.90
CA LYS A 130 -15.81 17.16 13.66
C LYS A 130 -16.90 16.63 14.58
N GLN A 131 -17.00 15.32 14.74
CA GLN A 131 -17.94 14.70 15.68
C GLN A 131 -17.69 15.15 17.12
N MET A 132 -16.43 15.20 17.57
CA MET A 132 -16.08 15.65 18.91
C MET A 132 -16.47 17.12 19.16
N ARG A 133 -16.24 17.99 18.17
CA ARG A 133 -16.69 19.40 18.23
C ARG A 133 -18.21 19.52 18.33
N ASN A 134 -18.95 18.68 17.62
CA ASN A 134 -20.41 18.72 17.65
C ASN A 134 -21.00 18.17 18.96
N HIS A 135 -20.25 17.34 19.69
CA HIS A 135 -20.69 16.68 20.91
C HIS A 135 -20.08 17.30 22.19
N ASP A 136 -19.39 18.44 22.10
CA ASP A 136 -18.70 19.12 23.22
C ASP A 136 -17.82 18.19 24.07
N LYS A 137 -17.20 17.19 23.44
CA LYS A 137 -16.30 16.23 24.11
C LYS A 137 -14.85 16.59 23.80
N GLU A 138 -14.14 17.15 24.77
CA GLU A 138 -12.68 17.31 24.71
C GLU A 138 -11.99 15.96 25.00
N VAL A 139 -11.81 15.15 23.96
CA VAL A 139 -11.04 13.91 24.08
C VAL A 139 -9.94 13.86 23.03
N SER A 140 -8.77 13.41 23.43
CA SER A 140 -7.62 13.22 22.52
C SER A 140 -7.90 12.12 21.49
N ILE A 141 -7.44 12.34 20.26
CA ILE A 141 -7.49 11.33 19.20
C ILE A 141 -6.35 10.34 19.40
N THR A 142 -6.73 9.10 19.69
CA THR A 142 -5.82 7.97 19.91
C THR A 142 -5.98 6.95 18.80
N GLY A 143 -4.91 6.19 18.50
CA GLY A 143 -4.94 5.08 17.54
C GLY A 143 -6.10 4.10 17.76
N LYS A 144 -6.44 3.79 19.01
CA LYS A 144 -7.60 2.96 19.36
C LYS A 144 -8.91 3.48 18.79
N ARG A 145 -9.21 4.78 18.97
CA ARG A 145 -10.44 5.39 18.46
C ARG A 145 -10.48 5.43 16.95
N LEU A 146 -9.32 5.65 16.32
CA LEU A 146 -9.21 5.58 14.86
C LEU A 146 -9.47 4.15 14.37
N ALA A 147 -8.93 3.14 15.05
CA ALA A 147 -9.18 1.74 14.72
C ALA A 147 -10.66 1.36 14.88
N GLU A 148 -11.29 1.77 15.99
CA GLU A 148 -12.72 1.57 16.25
C GLU A 148 -13.58 2.26 15.20
N PHE A 149 -13.24 3.50 14.83
CA PHE A 149 -13.95 4.27 13.83
C PHE A 149 -13.84 3.64 12.43
N LEU A 150 -12.64 3.22 12.02
CA LEU A 150 -12.46 2.51 10.75
C LEU A 150 -13.12 1.13 10.71
N ALA A 151 -13.25 0.47 11.88
CA ALA A 151 -13.93 -0.81 12.02
C ALA A 151 -15.46 -0.65 12.06
N SER A 152 -15.99 0.50 12.49
CA SER A 152 -17.43 0.76 12.49
C SER A 152 -17.94 0.82 11.05
N ALA A 153 -18.97 0.02 10.74
CA ALA A 153 -19.48 -0.19 9.38
C ALA A 153 -20.14 1.04 8.74
N GLU A 154 -20.29 2.13 9.50
CA GLU A 154 -20.73 3.46 9.04
C GLU A 154 -19.53 4.28 8.55
N ALA A 155 -18.73 3.70 7.65
CA ALA A 155 -17.67 4.46 6.99
C ALA A 155 -18.34 5.58 6.19
N HIS A 156 -18.10 6.83 6.61
CA HIS A 156 -18.62 8.03 5.98
C HIS A 156 -18.38 8.01 4.47
N GLU A 157 -19.29 8.59 3.70
CA GLU A 157 -19.25 8.62 2.24
C GLU A 157 -17.86 9.01 1.69
N ALA A 158 -17.24 10.05 2.28
CA ALA A 158 -15.90 10.50 1.90
C ALA A 158 -14.80 9.43 2.05
N LEU A 159 -14.90 8.56 3.07
CA LEU A 159 -13.95 7.45 3.25
C LEU A 159 -14.21 6.32 2.27
N LEU A 160 -15.47 6.01 1.98
CA LEU A 160 -15.83 5.00 0.98
C LEU A 160 -15.35 5.40 -0.41
N ILE A 161 -15.55 6.67 -0.78
CA ILE A 161 -15.04 7.23 -2.04
C ILE A 161 -13.51 7.13 -2.08
N GLN A 162 -12.82 7.52 -1.00
CA GLN A 162 -11.36 7.40 -0.94
C GLN A 162 -10.89 5.95 -1.11
N ARG A 163 -11.60 4.98 -0.51
CA ARG A 163 -11.27 3.55 -0.65
C ARG A 163 -11.42 3.06 -2.09
N LEU A 164 -12.46 3.50 -2.79
CA LEU A 164 -12.64 3.16 -4.21
C LEU A 164 -11.48 3.71 -5.04
N GLN A 165 -11.12 4.99 -4.84
CA GLN A 165 -9.98 5.62 -5.52
C GLN A 165 -8.66 4.91 -5.22
N ASP A 166 -8.41 4.54 -3.96
CA ASP A 166 -7.19 3.83 -3.57
C ASP A 166 -7.15 2.42 -4.18
N ALA A 167 -8.28 1.71 -4.27
CA ALA A 167 -8.36 0.41 -4.91
C ALA A 167 -8.08 0.49 -6.42
N GLU A 168 -8.69 1.45 -7.12
CA GLU A 168 -8.43 1.72 -8.54
C GLU A 168 -6.96 2.07 -8.79
N ALA A 169 -6.37 2.91 -7.93
CA ALA A 169 -4.97 3.29 -8.03
C ALA A 169 -4.03 2.08 -7.80
N GLN A 170 -4.37 1.19 -6.86
CA GLN A 170 -3.61 -0.03 -6.62
C GLN A 170 -3.68 -0.99 -7.81
N ASP A 171 -4.84 -1.14 -8.44
CA ASP A 171 -5.01 -1.99 -9.62
C ASP A 171 -4.15 -1.49 -10.79
N VAL A 172 -4.18 -0.17 -11.03
CA VAL A 172 -3.32 0.48 -12.05
C VAL A 172 -1.84 0.26 -11.72
N LEU A 173 -1.44 0.43 -10.46
CA LEU A 173 -0.05 0.23 -10.03
C LEU A 173 0.41 -1.22 -10.20
N ALA A 174 -0.44 -2.18 -9.86
CA ALA A 174 -0.19 -3.60 -10.04
C ALA A 174 -0.01 -3.95 -11.52
N GLN A 175 -0.83 -3.38 -12.40
CA GLN A 175 -0.72 -3.58 -13.85
C GLN A 175 0.56 -2.98 -14.44
N MET A 176 1.08 -1.90 -13.85
CA MET A 176 2.35 -1.28 -14.24
C MET A 176 3.60 -2.04 -13.73
N GLY A 177 3.42 -3.20 -13.08
CA GLY A 177 4.52 -3.96 -12.48
C GLY A 177 5.03 -3.36 -11.17
N GLY A 178 4.23 -2.49 -10.54
CA GLY A 178 4.46 -2.02 -9.18
C GLY A 178 4.34 -3.18 -8.18
N TYR A 179 5.07 -3.06 -7.07
CA TYR A 179 5.11 -4.08 -6.03
C TYR A 179 3.71 -4.31 -5.43
N PRO A 180 3.13 -5.51 -5.53
CA PRO A 180 1.95 -5.85 -4.75
C PRO A 180 2.39 -5.87 -3.29
N GLY A 181 1.77 -5.07 -2.43
CA GLY A 181 2.06 -5.06 -0.99
C GLY A 181 2.07 -6.49 -0.45
N ALA A 182 3.26 -7.06 -0.27
CA ALA A 182 3.40 -8.47 0.04
C ALA A 182 2.85 -8.70 1.44
N VAL A 183 1.64 -9.24 1.50
CA VAL A 183 1.28 -10.14 2.59
C VAL A 183 2.02 -11.44 2.28
N PRO A 184 2.89 -11.95 3.16
CA PRO A 184 3.44 -13.29 2.98
C PRO A 184 2.26 -14.25 2.85
N LYS A 185 2.13 -14.92 1.70
CA LYS A 185 1.27 -16.09 1.61
C LYS A 185 1.88 -17.11 2.55
N GLU A 186 1.26 -17.35 3.70
CA GLU A 186 1.57 -18.50 4.54
C GLU A 186 1.49 -19.73 3.65
N GLN A 187 2.65 -20.28 3.31
CA GLN A 187 2.75 -21.56 2.64
C GLN A 187 2.25 -22.60 3.65
N LYS A 188 0.97 -22.97 3.53
CA LYS A 188 0.47 -24.21 4.13
C LYS A 188 1.35 -25.33 3.57
N LYS A 189 2.30 -25.79 4.39
CA LYS A 189 3.04 -27.04 4.13
C LYS A 189 1.98 -28.13 3.98
N ARG A 190 1.78 -28.58 2.75
CA ARG A 190 1.04 -29.80 2.47
C ARG A 190 1.83 -30.93 3.13
N PHE A 191 1.22 -31.58 4.10
CA PHE A 191 1.72 -32.84 4.63
C PHE A 191 1.41 -33.91 3.56
N ASP A 192 2.46 -34.51 3.00
CA ASP A 192 2.33 -35.63 2.08
C ASP A 192 1.99 -36.91 2.86
N GLY A 193 0.93 -37.60 2.44
CA GLY A 193 0.57 -38.91 2.99
C GLY A 193 -0.71 -39.53 2.40
N ALA A 194 -0.50 -40.48 1.49
CA ALA A 194 -1.32 -41.65 1.15
C ALA A 194 -2.55 -41.54 0.20
N ASP A 195 -2.34 -42.09 -1.00
CA ASP A 195 -3.18 -42.79 -1.99
C ASP A 195 -4.72 -42.62 -2.06
N PRO A 196 -5.29 -42.29 -3.24
CA PRO A 196 -6.73 -42.31 -3.49
C PRO A 196 -7.23 -43.67 -4.01
N ALA A 197 -8.24 -44.21 -3.34
CA ALA A 197 -9.07 -45.31 -3.82
C ALA A 197 -10.06 -44.85 -4.93
N LYS A 198 -10.36 -45.78 -5.84
CA LYS A 198 -11.09 -45.65 -7.11
C LYS A 198 -12.60 -45.35 -7.01
N SER A 199 -13.04 -44.49 -7.95
CA SER A 199 -14.26 -44.52 -8.80
C SER A 199 -15.64 -44.21 -8.19
N PRO A 200 -16.69 -43.84 -8.98
CA PRO A 200 -16.76 -43.59 -10.45
C PRO A 200 -17.37 -42.22 -10.86
N ALA A 201 -17.32 -41.95 -12.17
CA ALA A 201 -17.91 -40.79 -12.85
C ALA A 201 -19.44 -40.84 -12.95
N PRO A 202 -20.10 -39.68 -13.13
CA PRO A 202 -21.25 -39.56 -14.01
C PRO A 202 -21.09 -38.48 -15.09
N GLN A 203 -22.01 -38.54 -16.04
CA GLN A 203 -21.94 -38.14 -17.44
C GLN A 203 -22.15 -36.64 -17.71
N GLN A 204 -21.79 -36.28 -18.95
CA GLN A 204 -21.99 -34.99 -19.61
C GLN A 204 -23.48 -34.63 -19.74
N GLU A 205 -23.85 -33.42 -19.33
CA GLU A 205 -25.03 -32.71 -19.85
C GLU A 205 -24.67 -31.26 -20.21
N GLN A 206 -25.51 -30.71 -21.08
CA GLN A 206 -25.21 -29.75 -22.13
C GLN A 206 -25.38 -28.30 -21.69
N GLY A 207 -24.85 -27.39 -22.51
CA GLY A 207 -24.61 -26.00 -22.19
C GLY A 207 -25.85 -25.14 -21.88
N GLU A 208 -25.64 -24.20 -20.98
CA GLU A 208 -26.47 -23.01 -20.81
C GLU A 208 -25.72 -21.79 -21.32
N LYS A 209 -26.44 -20.95 -22.05
CA LYS A 209 -25.94 -19.77 -22.77
C LYS A 209 -25.76 -18.61 -21.79
N GLU A 210 -24.57 -17.99 -21.79
CA GLU A 210 -24.36 -16.67 -21.22
C GLU A 210 -25.21 -15.64 -21.97
N THR A 211 -26.16 -15.02 -21.28
CA THR A 211 -26.86 -13.84 -21.77
C THR A 211 -26.01 -12.61 -21.45
N ASP A 212 -25.57 -11.93 -22.50
CA ASP A 212 -24.76 -10.71 -22.44
C ASP A 212 -25.61 -9.54 -21.91
N VAL A 213 -25.24 -9.00 -20.74
CA VAL A 213 -26.00 -8.00 -19.98
C VAL A 213 -25.79 -6.57 -20.53
N TYR A 214 -24.94 -6.38 -21.54
CA TYR A 214 -24.54 -5.06 -22.06
C TYR A 214 -25.05 -4.73 -23.48
N ALA A 215 -25.99 -5.51 -24.03
CA ALA A 215 -26.47 -5.38 -25.41
C ALA A 215 -27.36 -4.14 -25.72
N GLY A 216 -27.20 -3.01 -25.02
CA GLY A 216 -28.08 -1.85 -25.22
C GLY A 216 -27.60 -0.49 -24.70
N LEU A 217 -26.32 -0.31 -24.39
CA LEU A 217 -25.80 1.02 -24.02
C LEU A 217 -25.25 1.75 -25.25
N GLU A 218 -26.08 2.61 -25.83
CA GLU A 218 -25.67 3.62 -26.81
C GLU A 218 -24.71 4.62 -26.14
N ILE A 219 -23.49 4.69 -26.68
CA ILE A 219 -22.44 5.61 -26.26
C ILE A 219 -22.76 6.98 -26.88
N TYR A 220 -23.07 7.98 -26.04
CA TYR A 220 -23.16 9.37 -26.49
C TYR A 220 -21.75 9.91 -26.77
N GLU A 221 -21.39 9.97 -28.05
CA GLU A 221 -20.34 10.85 -28.54
C GLU A 221 -20.89 12.27 -28.64
N GLU A 222 -20.47 13.19 -27.77
CA GLU A 222 -20.48 14.62 -28.08
C GLU A 222 -19.70 15.41 -27.01
N TYR A 223 -18.48 15.82 -27.36
CA TYR A 223 -17.90 17.11 -26.99
C TYR A 223 -16.84 17.45 -28.07
N GLN A 224 -17.24 18.32 -29.02
CA GLN A 224 -16.31 19.11 -29.82
C GLN A 224 -15.93 20.38 -29.07
#